data_AF-A0A9P6NQH2-F1
#
_entry.id   AF-A0A9P6NQH2-F1
#
_cell.length_a   1.000
_cell.length_b   1.000
_cell.length_c   1.000
_cell.angle_alpha   90.00
_cell.angle_beta   90.00
_cell.angle_gamma   90.00
#
_symmetry.space_group_name_H-M   'P 1'
#
loop_
_entity.id
_entity.type
_entity.pdbx_description
1 polymer ?
#
loop_
_entity_poly.entity_id
_entity_poly.type
_entity_poly.pdbx_seq_one_letter_code
_entity_poly.pdbx_strand_id
1 'polypeptide(L)'
;MVARLGTISFKNGTQFLHITLLILLTSSFDWSSCNAIDCTYSWSPPNDGFSNVHVCVVKDLAKNAITTYFCSWCGRNDGQPASAWNCFDWDVERQEAGGKLWGGSFDCPHGLGQNKDPMLSWTCVRNNPAVASNRIERRCASHHLLQQCPENKCWVYK
;
A
#
# COMPACT_ATOMS: atom_id res chain seq x y z
N MET A 1 -5.24 -37.29 62.02
CA MET A 1 -4.28 -36.56 61.17
C MET A 1 -5.08 -35.77 60.16
N VAL A 2 -5.08 -34.44 60.24
CA VAL A 2 -5.78 -33.56 59.29
C VAL A 2 -4.75 -32.61 58.70
N ALA A 3 -4.48 -32.76 57.40
CA ALA A 3 -3.55 -31.91 56.67
C ALA A 3 -4.27 -30.59 56.30
N ARG A 4 -3.76 -29.46 56.78
CA ARG A 4 -4.17 -28.13 56.31
C ARG A 4 -3.39 -27.80 55.04
N LEU A 5 -4.08 -27.75 53.90
CA LEU A 5 -3.56 -27.20 52.66
C LEU A 5 -3.56 -25.66 52.77
N GLY A 6 -2.36 -25.07 52.69
CA GLY A 6 -2.18 -23.63 52.65
C GLY A 6 -2.82 -23.02 51.41
N THR A 7 -3.65 -22.00 51.60
CA THR A 7 -4.21 -21.20 50.53
C THR A 7 -3.12 -20.40 49.83
N ILE A 8 -2.80 -20.76 48.59
CA ILE A 8 -1.90 -19.99 47.72
C ILE A 8 -2.63 -18.70 47.33
N SER A 9 -2.07 -17.55 47.71
CA SER A 9 -2.62 -16.22 47.40
C SER A 9 -2.44 -15.91 45.92
N PHE A 10 -3.54 -15.92 45.16
CA PHE A 10 -3.58 -15.67 43.71
C PHE A 10 -3.38 -14.20 43.29
N LYS A 11 -3.14 -13.26 44.22
CA LYS A 11 -3.01 -11.83 43.91
C LYS A 11 -1.78 -11.47 43.07
N ASN A 12 -0.72 -12.26 43.13
CA ASN A 12 0.52 -11.98 42.39
C ASN A 12 0.51 -12.57 40.97
N GLY A 13 -0.27 -13.62 40.71
CA GLY A 13 -0.28 -14.32 39.41
C GLY A 13 -0.87 -13.47 38.28
N THR A 14 -1.88 -12.66 38.59
CA THR A 14 -2.48 -11.74 37.61
C THR A 14 -1.49 -10.66 37.16
N GLN A 15 -0.71 -10.06 38.06
CA GLN A 15 0.27 -9.04 37.67
C GLN A 15 1.34 -9.58 36.71
N PHE A 16 1.88 -10.77 36.97
CA PHE A 16 2.84 -11.38 36.05
C PHE A 16 2.22 -11.62 34.68
N LEU A 17 0.99 -12.11 34.62
CA LEU A 17 0.29 -12.37 33.36
C LEU A 17 0.06 -11.07 32.55
N HIS A 18 -0.27 -9.96 33.21
CA HIS A 18 -0.46 -8.67 32.53
C HIS A 18 0.87 -8.11 32.00
N ILE A 19 1.97 -8.26 32.74
CA ILE A 19 3.30 -7.81 32.31
C ILE A 19 3.78 -8.65 31.12
N THR A 20 3.62 -9.98 31.18
CA THR A 20 3.98 -10.86 30.05
C THR A 20 3.14 -10.58 28.82
N LEU A 21 1.83 -10.30 28.98
CA LEU A 21 0.94 -9.94 27.87
C LEU A 21 1.34 -8.61 27.23
N LEU A 22 1.71 -7.60 28.03
CA LEU A 22 2.21 -6.32 27.52
C LEU A 22 3.53 -6.49 26.75
N ILE A 23 4.47 -7.27 27.27
CA ILE A 23 5.74 -7.55 26.57
C ILE A 23 5.47 -8.27 25.25
N LEU A 24 4.61 -9.30 25.26
CA LEU A 24 4.21 -10.02 24.04
C LEU A 24 3.59 -9.09 23.01
N LEU A 25 2.65 -8.23 23.42
CA LEU A 25 2.02 -7.23 22.55
C LEU A 25 3.04 -6.25 21.95
N THR A 26 4.01 -5.78 22.74
CA THR A 26 5.08 -4.90 22.23
C THR A 26 6.08 -5.61 21.33
N SER A 27 6.31 -6.92 21.53
CA SER A 27 7.22 -7.74 20.72
C SER A 27 6.59 -8.25 19.41
N SER A 28 5.26 -8.33 19.36
CA SER A 28 4.50 -8.67 18.16
C SER A 28 4.14 -7.46 17.29
N PHE A 29 4.31 -6.26 17.83
CA PHE A 29 4.25 -5.03 17.03
C PHE A 29 5.57 -4.90 16.28
N ASP A 30 5.58 -5.40 15.04
CA ASP A 30 6.67 -5.14 14.11
C ASP A 30 6.59 -3.66 13.71
N TRP A 31 7.30 -2.80 14.45
CA TRP A 31 7.39 -1.36 14.21
C TRP A 31 7.99 -1.01 12.84
N SER A 32 8.43 -2.01 12.05
CA SER A 32 8.85 -1.82 10.67
C SER A 32 7.75 -1.20 9.78
N SER A 33 6.47 -1.37 10.13
CA SER A 33 5.36 -0.72 9.40
C SER A 33 5.18 0.77 9.74
N CYS A 34 5.81 1.29 10.81
CA CYS A 34 5.71 2.71 11.18
C CYS A 34 6.65 3.62 10.37
N ASN A 35 7.63 3.05 9.65
CA ASN A 35 8.65 3.80 8.91
C ASN A 35 8.55 3.56 7.40
N ALA A 36 7.32 3.55 6.87
CA ALA A 36 7.07 3.41 5.44
C ALA A 36 6.36 4.65 4.88
N ILE A 37 6.83 5.10 3.72
CA ILE A 37 6.23 6.15 2.92
C ILE A 37 5.07 5.54 2.15
N ASP A 38 3.85 6.03 2.39
CA ASP A 38 2.70 5.73 1.54
C ASP A 38 2.72 6.64 0.31
N CYS A 39 2.71 6.05 -0.88
CA CYS A 39 2.75 6.79 -2.14
C CYS A 39 1.37 7.37 -2.48
N THR A 40 0.99 8.46 -1.80
CA THR A 40 -0.36 9.05 -1.84
C THR A 40 -0.72 9.76 -3.15
N TYR A 41 0.23 9.97 -4.07
CA TYR A 41 -0.01 10.68 -5.32
C TYR A 41 0.29 9.83 -6.56
N SER A 42 1.45 9.18 -6.59
CA SER A 42 1.76 8.19 -7.60
C SER A 42 2.85 7.23 -7.14
N TRP A 43 2.90 6.06 -7.77
CA TRP A 43 3.96 5.09 -7.62
C TRP A 43 4.27 4.45 -8.97
N SER A 44 5.54 4.15 -9.22
CA SER A 44 5.96 3.33 -10.36
C SER A 44 7.05 2.34 -9.97
N PRO A 45 7.07 1.16 -10.63
CA PRO A 45 8.16 0.22 -10.49
C PRO A 45 9.44 0.73 -11.18
N PRO A 46 10.58 0.07 -10.95
CA PRO A 46 11.82 0.32 -11.67
C PRO A 46 11.62 0.39 -13.18
N ASN A 47 12.16 1.43 -13.78
CA ASN A 47 12.21 1.59 -15.23
C ASN A 47 13.47 2.35 -15.64
N ASP A 48 13.82 2.22 -16.93
CA ASP A 48 15.04 2.79 -17.50
C ASP A 48 15.08 4.32 -17.42
N GLY A 49 13.92 4.99 -17.39
CA GLY A 49 13.82 6.44 -17.29
C GLY A 49 14.25 7.01 -15.93
N PHE A 50 14.23 6.19 -14.88
CA PHE A 50 14.59 6.60 -13.52
C PHE A 50 15.70 5.72 -12.94
N SER A 51 16.74 5.39 -13.72
CA SER A 51 17.90 4.63 -13.22
C SER A 51 17.53 3.30 -12.55
N ASN A 52 16.46 2.63 -12.99
CA ASN A 52 16.01 1.35 -12.45
C ASN A 52 15.70 1.36 -10.94
N VAL A 53 15.14 2.46 -10.42
CA VAL A 53 14.63 2.53 -9.05
C VAL A 53 13.12 2.71 -9.01
N HIS A 54 12.49 2.33 -7.88
CA HIS A 54 11.09 2.64 -7.66
C HIS A 54 10.91 4.15 -7.45
N VAL A 55 9.80 4.69 -7.95
CA VAL A 55 9.44 6.10 -7.71
C VAL A 55 8.16 6.15 -6.91
N CYS A 56 8.19 6.88 -5.80
CA CYS A 56 7.06 7.10 -4.91
C CYS A 56 6.82 8.60 -4.77
N VAL A 57 5.64 9.07 -5.15
CA VAL A 57 5.27 10.48 -5.07
C VAL A 57 4.20 10.65 -4.01
N VAL A 58 4.45 11.59 -3.12
CA VAL A 58 3.58 11.95 -2.01
C VAL A 58 3.08 13.36 -2.23
N LYS A 59 1.77 13.58 -2.05
CA LYS A 59 1.18 14.91 -2.03
C LYS A 59 0.77 15.26 -0.60
N ASP A 60 1.44 16.26 -0.02
CA ASP A 60 1.06 16.87 1.25
C ASP A 60 -0.04 17.90 0.97
N LEU A 61 -1.28 17.54 1.28
CA LEU A 61 -2.44 18.41 1.06
C LEU A 61 -2.42 19.67 1.94
N ALA A 62 -1.83 19.59 3.13
CA ALA A 62 -1.79 20.73 4.06
C ALA A 62 -0.81 21.80 3.59
N LYS A 63 0.32 21.39 2.99
CA LYS A 63 1.34 22.29 2.45
C LYS A 63 1.20 22.56 0.96
N ASN A 64 0.24 21.90 0.30
CA ASN A 64 0.12 21.86 -1.15
C ASN A 64 1.47 21.55 -1.84
N ALA A 65 2.23 20.61 -1.26
CA ALA A 65 3.57 20.26 -1.71
C ALA A 65 3.58 18.84 -2.28
N ILE A 66 4.39 18.63 -3.32
CA ILE A 66 4.63 17.32 -3.90
C ILE A 66 6.08 16.94 -3.61
N THR A 67 6.31 15.74 -3.11
CA THR A 67 7.65 15.20 -2.86
C THR A 67 7.81 13.88 -3.59
N THR A 68 8.89 13.77 -4.36
CA THR A 68 9.26 12.56 -5.10
C THR A 68 10.39 11.85 -4.37
N TYR A 69 10.11 10.62 -3.96
CA TYR A 69 11.07 9.70 -3.38
C TYR A 69 11.50 8.66 -4.41
N PHE A 70 12.80 8.44 -4.48
CA PHE A 70 13.44 7.40 -5.25
C PHE A 70 13.84 6.31 -4.27
N CYS A 71 13.43 5.07 -4.51
CA CYS A 71 13.56 3.99 -3.56
C CYS A 71 14.19 2.76 -4.21
N SER A 72 15.13 2.13 -3.50
CA SER A 72 15.72 0.86 -3.93
C SER A 72 14.73 -0.32 -3.86
N TRP A 73 13.68 -0.19 -3.03
CA TRP A 73 12.64 -1.19 -2.88
C TRP A 73 11.34 -0.55 -2.40
N CYS A 74 10.22 -1.00 -2.95
CA CYS A 74 8.89 -0.73 -2.43
C CYS A 74 8.10 -2.03 -2.38
N GLY A 75 7.39 -2.26 -1.28
CA GLY A 75 6.54 -3.42 -1.05
C GLY A 75 5.65 -3.16 0.16
N ARG A 76 4.42 -3.66 0.11
CA ARG A 76 3.52 -3.65 1.26
C ARG A 76 3.78 -4.86 2.14
N ASN A 77 3.61 -4.71 3.45
CA ASN A 77 3.85 -5.80 4.41
C ASN A 77 2.81 -6.94 4.29
N ASP A 78 1.61 -6.63 3.77
CA ASP A 78 0.56 -7.62 3.51
C ASP A 78 0.78 -8.42 2.21
N GLY A 79 1.87 -8.14 1.47
CA GLY A 79 2.20 -8.79 0.20
C GLY A 79 1.26 -8.44 -0.95
N GLN A 80 0.29 -7.54 -0.74
CA GLN A 80 -0.64 -7.11 -1.77
C GLN A 80 0.01 -6.07 -2.68
N PRO A 81 -0.33 -6.02 -3.97
CA PRO A 81 0.07 -4.92 -4.84
C PRO A 81 -0.72 -3.65 -4.50
N ALA A 82 -0.23 -2.50 -4.97
CA ALA A 82 -1.05 -1.30 -5.04
C ALA A 82 -2.32 -1.58 -5.86
N SER A 83 -3.45 -0.97 -5.50
CA SER A 83 -4.72 -1.19 -6.18
C SER A 83 -5.62 0.04 -6.20
N ALA A 84 -6.60 0.05 -7.10
CA ALA A 84 -7.58 1.13 -7.30
C ALA A 84 -9.01 0.58 -7.46
N TRP A 85 -10.02 1.38 -7.10
CA TRP A 85 -11.44 1.00 -7.19
C TRP A 85 -12.14 1.63 -8.39
N ASN A 86 -13.19 0.96 -8.86
CA ASN A 86 -14.12 1.46 -9.87
C ASN A 86 -13.39 1.91 -11.14
N CYS A 87 -12.57 1.01 -11.66
CA CYS A 87 -11.78 1.26 -12.85
C CYS A 87 -12.61 1.07 -14.13
N PHE A 88 -12.22 1.83 -15.14
CA PHE A 88 -12.89 2.01 -16.41
C PHE A 88 -11.93 1.71 -17.56
N ASP A 89 -12.46 1.05 -18.59
CA ASP A 89 -11.69 0.56 -19.72
C ASP A 89 -11.82 1.47 -20.94
N TRP A 90 -10.98 2.49 -21.00
CA TRP A 90 -11.09 3.45 -22.11
C TRP A 90 -10.73 2.84 -23.48
N ASP A 91 -9.86 1.83 -23.53
CA ASP A 91 -9.45 1.16 -24.79
C ASP A 91 -10.44 0.05 -25.19
N VAL A 92 -11.05 -0.60 -24.20
CA VAL A 92 -12.30 -1.40 -24.26
C VAL A 92 -13.36 -0.84 -25.21
N GLU A 93 -13.63 0.44 -24.95
CA GLU A 93 -14.94 1.02 -25.22
C GLU A 93 -14.99 1.88 -26.47
N ARG A 94 -13.86 2.15 -27.12
CA ARG A 94 -13.92 2.61 -28.51
C ARG A 94 -14.53 1.56 -29.44
N GLN A 95 -14.52 0.28 -29.05
CA GLN A 95 -15.09 -0.80 -29.85
C GLN A 95 -16.55 -1.13 -29.48
N GLU A 96 -16.99 -0.91 -28.24
CA GLU A 96 -18.36 -1.23 -27.80
C GLU A 96 -19.02 -0.05 -27.06
N ALA A 97 -20.07 0.49 -27.68
CA ALA A 97 -20.74 1.75 -27.34
C ALA A 97 -21.51 1.76 -26.01
N GLY A 98 -20.85 1.61 -24.85
CA GLY A 98 -21.55 1.68 -23.56
C GLY A 98 -20.73 1.26 -22.37
N GLY A 99 -19.64 1.97 -22.12
CA GLY A 99 -18.63 1.60 -21.17
C GLY A 99 -19.06 0.98 -19.84
N LYS A 100 -18.42 -0.13 -19.46
CA LYS A 100 -18.77 -0.88 -18.26
C LYS A 100 -17.78 -0.54 -17.16
N LEU A 101 -18.27 0.15 -16.12
CA LEU A 101 -17.57 0.23 -14.85
C LEU A 101 -17.39 -1.18 -14.30
N TRP A 102 -16.13 -1.58 -14.09
CA TRP A 102 -15.88 -2.79 -13.35
C TRP A 102 -15.94 -2.46 -11.87
N GLY A 103 -16.99 -2.93 -11.19
CA GLY A 103 -17.06 -2.92 -9.74
C GLY A 103 -15.99 -3.86 -9.17
N GLY A 104 -15.14 -3.36 -8.28
CA GLY A 104 -14.00 -4.13 -7.79
C GLY A 104 -12.73 -3.32 -7.58
N SER A 105 -11.80 -3.89 -6.81
CA SER A 105 -10.44 -3.40 -6.69
C SER A 105 -9.60 -4.04 -7.78
N PHE A 106 -8.76 -3.22 -8.40
CA PHE A 106 -7.86 -3.64 -9.46
C PHE A 106 -6.43 -3.50 -8.99
N ASP A 107 -5.69 -4.59 -9.08
CA ASP A 107 -4.26 -4.57 -8.86
C ASP A 107 -3.57 -3.75 -9.94
N CYS A 108 -2.72 -2.84 -9.50
CA CYS A 108 -1.95 -1.90 -10.31
C CYS A 108 -0.43 -2.17 -10.14
N PRO A 109 0.05 -3.41 -10.41
CA PRO A 109 1.42 -3.81 -10.09
C PRO A 109 2.47 -3.06 -10.91
N HIS A 110 2.08 -2.35 -11.97
CA HIS A 110 2.99 -1.60 -12.84
C HIS A 110 2.91 -0.09 -12.67
N GLY A 111 2.12 0.38 -11.71
CA GLY A 111 2.05 1.79 -11.38
C GLY A 111 0.65 2.26 -11.05
N LEU A 112 0.58 3.29 -10.23
CA LEU A 112 -0.64 4.01 -9.87
C LEU A 112 -0.32 5.50 -9.93
N GLY A 113 -1.20 6.35 -10.45
CA GLY A 113 -0.94 7.78 -10.44
C GLY A 113 -2.18 8.64 -10.62
N GLN A 114 -2.11 9.88 -10.16
CA GLN A 114 -3.21 10.82 -10.34
C GLN A 114 -3.21 11.42 -11.76
N ASN A 115 -4.39 11.60 -12.35
CA ASN A 115 -4.64 12.28 -13.61
C ASN A 115 -5.60 13.47 -13.42
N LYS A 116 -5.94 14.18 -14.51
CA LYS A 116 -6.73 15.43 -14.46
C LYS A 116 -8.25 15.22 -14.49
N ASP A 117 -8.71 13.99 -14.67
CA ASP A 117 -10.14 13.67 -14.75
C ASP A 117 -10.76 13.73 -13.35
N PRO A 118 -11.78 14.57 -13.09
CA PRO A 118 -12.38 14.69 -11.77
C PRO A 118 -13.20 13.46 -11.36
N MET A 119 -13.69 12.66 -12.31
CA MET A 119 -14.49 11.45 -12.04
C MET A 119 -13.62 10.19 -11.98
N LEU A 120 -12.56 10.14 -12.80
CA LEU A 120 -11.64 9.01 -12.89
C LEU A 120 -10.20 9.44 -12.63
N SER A 121 -10.00 10.10 -11.50
CA SER A 121 -8.76 10.82 -11.16
C SER A 121 -7.52 9.94 -10.98
N TRP A 122 -7.65 8.62 -11.01
CA TRP A 122 -6.53 7.69 -10.86
C TRP A 122 -6.28 6.92 -12.14
N THR A 123 -5.03 6.67 -12.45
CA THR A 123 -4.57 5.78 -13.51
C THR A 123 -3.91 4.57 -12.87
N CYS A 124 -4.37 3.38 -13.21
CA CYS A 124 -3.87 2.08 -12.77
C CYS A 124 -3.19 1.38 -13.95
N VAL A 125 -1.94 0.97 -13.79
CA VAL A 125 -1.17 0.28 -14.83
C VAL A 125 -1.03 -1.19 -14.47
N ARG A 126 -1.41 -2.07 -15.41
CA ARG A 126 -1.39 -3.53 -15.21
C ARG A 126 -0.94 -4.27 -16.47
N ASN A 127 -0.65 -5.56 -16.33
CA ASN A 127 -0.41 -6.44 -17.47
C ASN A 127 -1.67 -6.61 -18.31
N ASN A 128 -1.54 -6.58 -19.63
CA ASN A 128 -2.58 -7.03 -20.53
C ASN A 128 -2.52 -8.56 -20.64
N PRO A 129 -3.51 -9.33 -20.14
CA PRO A 129 -3.51 -10.78 -20.28
C PRO A 129 -3.64 -11.24 -21.75
N ALA A 130 -4.16 -10.39 -22.64
CA ALA A 130 -4.33 -10.70 -24.06
C ALA A 130 -3.06 -10.47 -24.90
N VAL A 131 -2.09 -9.68 -24.39
CA VAL A 131 -0.86 -9.34 -25.13
C VAL A 131 0.33 -9.35 -24.19
N ALA A 132 1.22 -10.34 -24.36
CA ALA A 132 2.33 -10.63 -23.44
C ALA A 132 3.32 -9.47 -23.20
N SER A 133 3.34 -8.45 -24.06
CA SER A 133 4.27 -7.32 -23.97
C SER A 133 3.63 -5.95 -23.71
N ASN A 134 2.31 -5.87 -23.48
CA ASN A 134 1.65 -4.57 -23.33
C ASN A 134 1.13 -4.36 -21.92
N ARG A 135 1.60 -3.28 -21.28
CA ARG A 135 0.93 -2.69 -20.13
C ARG A 135 -0.34 -1.99 -20.63
N ILE A 136 -1.42 -2.13 -19.88
CA ILE A 136 -2.66 -1.37 -20.11
C ILE A 136 -2.87 -0.39 -18.97
N GLU A 137 -3.31 0.81 -19.35
CA GLU A 137 -3.71 1.84 -18.40
C GLU A 137 -5.22 1.82 -18.24
N ARG A 138 -5.69 1.90 -17.00
CA ARG A 138 -7.12 2.01 -16.66
C ARG A 138 -7.33 3.25 -15.83
N ARG A 139 -8.39 3.99 -16.13
CA ARG A 139 -8.77 5.14 -15.31
C ARG A 139 -9.72 4.69 -14.22
N CYS A 140 -9.54 5.15 -13.00
CA CYS A 140 -10.23 4.67 -11.81
C CYS A 140 -10.70 5.85 -10.97
N ALA A 141 -11.81 5.67 -10.25
CA ALA A 141 -12.37 6.75 -9.44
C ALA A 141 -11.52 7.07 -8.21
N SER A 142 -11.00 6.04 -7.53
CA SER A 142 -10.25 6.21 -6.27
C SER A 142 -9.14 5.17 -6.11
N HIS A 143 -8.16 5.47 -5.26
CA HIS A 143 -7.21 4.46 -4.78
C HIS A 143 -7.89 3.45 -3.84
N HIS A 144 -7.29 2.27 -3.70
CA HIS A 144 -7.64 1.27 -2.70
C HIS A 144 -6.45 1.03 -1.76
N LEU A 145 -5.42 0.35 -2.27
CA LEU A 145 -4.19 0.07 -1.53
C LEU A 145 -3.08 0.94 -2.10
N LEU A 146 -2.48 1.75 -1.23
CA LEU A 146 -1.30 2.53 -1.56
C LEU A 146 -0.06 1.65 -1.54
N GLN A 147 0.85 1.91 -2.46
CA GLN A 147 2.19 1.33 -2.37
C GLN A 147 2.93 1.91 -1.18
N GLN A 148 3.67 1.05 -0.48
CA GLN A 148 4.53 1.41 0.63
C GLN A 148 6.01 1.25 0.25
N CYS A 149 6.83 2.19 0.69
CA CYS A 149 8.28 2.17 0.51
C CYS A 149 8.97 2.47 1.85
N PRO A 150 9.88 1.63 2.35
CA PRO A 150 10.60 1.89 3.60
C PRO A 150 11.44 3.16 3.52
N GLU A 151 11.31 4.04 4.49
CA GLU A 151 12.01 5.34 4.50
C GLU A 151 13.53 5.18 4.40
N ASN A 152 14.09 4.17 5.07
CA ASN A 152 15.53 3.88 5.06
C ASN A 152 16.06 3.36 3.71
N LYS A 153 15.17 3.07 2.74
CA LYS A 153 15.51 2.62 1.39
C LYS A 153 15.24 3.69 0.33
N CYS A 154 14.81 4.87 0.75
CA CYS A 154 14.38 5.96 -0.10
C CYS A 154 15.23 7.22 0.10
N TRP A 155 15.31 8.04 -0.96
CA TRP A 155 15.91 9.37 -0.91
C TRP A 155 15.10 10.34 -1.77
N VAL A 156 15.19 11.63 -1.44
CA VAL A 156 14.60 12.70 -2.24
C VAL A 156 15.66 13.21 -3.21
N TYR A 157 15.33 13.31 -4.50
CA TYR A 157 16.18 13.99 -5.46
C TYR A 157 16.10 15.49 -5.21
N LYS A 158 17.24 16.10 -4.85
CA LYS A 158 17.37 17.54 -4.62
C LYS A 158 17.84 18.24 -5.88
#